data_AF-W2G1I8-F1
#
_entry.id   AF-W2G1I8-F1
#
_cell.length_a   1.000
_cell.length_b   1.000
_cell.length_c   1.000
_cell.angle_alpha   90.00
_cell.angle_beta   90.00
_cell.angle_gamma   90.00
#
_symmetry.space_group_name_H-M   'P 1'
#
loop_
_entity.id
_entity.type
_entity.pdbx_description
1 polymer ?
#
loop_
_entity_poly.entity_id
_entity_poly.type
_entity_poly.pdbx_seq_one_letter_code
_entity_poly.pdbx_strand_id
1 'polypeptide(L)'
;MLLVDVYEELKATGNTPLITFGSLLGAVRNGSMIPFTEDTDIGYVGRLHDIQPLRKALWNKGYHMFFLRIWRVCVAPTHPLAAKLYDASLPLTQSYAVPYVDLYRMKKVKNGNWDIQEMDGSNGRFLPGHMVEPFSQVTINGMPFDTVHDPHFFLTEAYGPDYMTPQQRTETPAIEASNSTSNSTSSTAEEKK
;
A
#
# COMPACT_ATOMS: atom_id res chain seq x y z
N MET A 1 2.28 15.52 3.91
CA MET A 1 3.74 15.60 3.65
C MET A 1 4.18 14.33 2.95
N LEU A 2 4.21 13.16 3.61
CA LEU A 2 4.66 11.89 2.98
C LEU A 2 3.92 11.52 1.68
N LEU A 3 2.58 11.38 1.70
CA LEU A 3 1.80 11.07 0.48
C LEU A 3 2.06 12.08 -0.65
N VAL A 4 2.10 13.37 -0.31
CA VAL A 4 2.31 14.46 -1.28
C VAL A 4 3.69 14.34 -1.92
N ASP A 5 4.74 14.21 -1.11
CA ASP A 5 6.09 14.09 -1.60
C ASP A 5 6.27 12.85 -2.48
N VAL A 6 5.72 11.70 -2.07
CA VAL A 6 5.80 10.47 -2.88
C VAL A 6 5.04 10.62 -4.19
N TYR A 7 3.84 11.20 -4.16
CA TYR A 7 3.03 11.46 -5.35
C TYR A 7 3.75 12.40 -6.34
N GLU A 8 4.32 13.50 -5.84
CA GLU A 8 5.07 14.47 -6.65
C GLU A 8 6.34 13.86 -7.25
N GLU A 9 7.13 13.10 -6.48
CA GLU A 9 8.33 12.45 -7.00
C GLU A 9 8.01 11.36 -8.03
N LEU A 10 6.89 10.65 -7.86
CA LEU A 10 6.40 9.72 -8.89
C LEU A 10 6.11 10.46 -10.21
N LYS A 11 5.40 11.60 -10.16
CA LYS A 11 5.13 12.42 -11.36
C LYS A 11 6.42 12.98 -11.96
N ALA A 12 7.30 13.55 -11.13
CA ALA A 12 8.56 14.17 -11.57
C ALA A 12 9.49 13.18 -12.26
N THR A 13 9.42 11.89 -11.89
CA THR A 13 10.20 10.81 -12.49
C THR A 13 9.49 10.10 -13.65
N GLY A 14 8.40 10.67 -14.17
CA GLY A 14 7.71 10.20 -15.37
C GLY A 14 6.71 9.07 -15.14
N ASN A 15 6.30 8.83 -13.89
CA ASN A 15 5.24 7.86 -13.57
C ASN A 15 3.87 8.53 -13.57
N THR A 16 2.82 7.71 -13.66
CA THR A 16 1.44 8.14 -13.50
C THR A 16 0.90 7.59 -12.17
N PRO A 17 0.99 8.36 -11.07
CA PRO A 17 0.42 7.97 -9.79
C PRO A 17 -1.08 8.29 -9.72
N LEU A 18 -1.83 7.42 -9.06
CA LEU A 18 -3.27 7.50 -8.85
C LEU A 18 -3.57 7.26 -7.37
N ILE A 19 -4.44 8.05 -6.76
CA ILE A 19 -4.92 7.78 -5.40
C ILE A 19 -5.86 6.58 -5.45
N THR A 20 -5.57 5.54 -4.65
CA THR A 20 -6.35 4.27 -4.62
C THR A 20 -6.64 3.85 -3.17
N PHE A 21 -7.36 2.73 -3.00
CA PHE A 21 -7.56 2.05 -1.71
C PHE A 21 -7.94 2.98 -0.54
N GLY A 22 -7.26 2.90 0.61
CA GLY A 22 -7.62 3.62 1.83
C GLY A 22 -7.48 5.13 1.67
N SER A 23 -6.53 5.58 0.85
CA SER A 23 -6.37 7.00 0.52
C SER A 23 -7.52 7.52 -0.35
N LEU A 24 -7.98 6.73 -1.32
CA LEU A 24 -9.17 7.05 -2.12
C LEU A 24 -10.43 7.04 -1.25
N LEU A 25 -10.53 6.08 -0.33
CA LEU A 25 -11.65 5.96 0.60
C LEU A 25 -11.76 7.21 1.49
N GLY A 26 -10.64 7.68 2.04
CA GLY A 26 -10.61 8.92 2.80
C GLY A 26 -11.03 10.14 1.96
N ALA A 27 -10.48 10.25 0.75
CA ALA A 27 -10.84 11.32 -0.18
C ALA A 27 -12.35 11.35 -0.48
N VAL A 28 -12.97 10.18 -0.71
CA VAL A 28 -14.40 10.04 -1.00
C VAL A 28 -15.27 10.28 0.24
N ARG A 29 -14.86 9.81 1.42
CA ARG A 29 -15.67 9.93 2.64
C ARG A 29 -15.74 11.34 3.19
N ASN A 30 -14.60 12.01 3.31
CA ASN A 30 -14.52 13.31 3.98
C ASN A 30 -13.46 14.24 3.38
N GLY A 31 -12.86 13.88 2.25
CA GLY A 31 -11.80 14.67 1.63
C GLY A 31 -10.54 14.74 2.47
N SER A 32 -10.25 13.77 3.33
CA SER A 32 -9.04 13.72 4.17
C SER A 32 -8.40 12.33 4.17
N MET A 33 -7.25 12.20 4.82
CA MET A 33 -6.76 10.88 5.22
C MET A 33 -7.69 10.27 6.27
N ILE A 34 -7.86 8.95 6.27
CA ILE A 34 -8.60 8.25 7.31
C ILE A 34 -7.80 8.36 8.62
N PRO A 35 -8.39 8.85 9.72
CA PRO A 35 -7.70 8.88 11.01
C PRO A 35 -7.33 7.48 11.51
N PHE A 36 -6.24 7.38 12.25
CA PHE A 36 -5.78 6.14 12.90
C PHE A 36 -5.35 5.02 11.95
N THR A 37 -5.05 5.32 10.68
CA THR A 37 -4.30 4.42 9.79
C THR A 37 -2.83 4.80 9.79
N GLU A 38 -1.97 3.78 9.75
CA GLU A 38 -0.52 3.92 9.61
C GLU A 38 -0.10 4.27 8.18
N ASP A 39 -0.93 3.96 7.19
CA ASP A 39 -0.56 3.99 5.79
C ASP A 39 -1.46 4.81 4.90
N THR A 40 -0.92 5.04 3.71
CA THR A 40 -1.54 5.73 2.59
C THR A 40 -1.20 4.96 1.31
N ASP A 41 -1.99 5.11 0.26
CA ASP A 41 -2.04 4.20 -0.86
C ASP A 41 -1.96 4.97 -2.18
N ILE A 42 -0.99 4.61 -3.01
CA ILE A 42 -0.83 5.17 -4.34
C ILE A 42 -0.72 4.03 -5.35
N GLY A 43 -1.63 3.99 -6.32
CA GLY A 43 -1.49 3.20 -7.52
C GLY A 43 -0.50 3.84 -8.49
N TYR A 44 0.26 3.06 -9.26
CA TYR A 44 1.08 3.57 -10.36
C TYR A 44 0.88 2.76 -11.65
N VAL A 45 0.78 3.46 -12.78
CA VAL A 45 0.52 2.82 -14.08
C VAL A 45 1.77 2.11 -14.63
N GLY A 46 1.59 0.88 -15.10
CA GLY A 46 2.58 0.15 -15.87
C GLY A 46 3.73 -0.39 -15.03
N ARG A 47 4.96 0.03 -15.34
CA ARG A 47 6.16 -0.24 -14.54
C ARG A 47 6.72 1.12 -14.14
N LEU A 48 7.39 1.19 -12.99
CA LEU A 48 8.10 2.41 -12.63
C LEU A 48 9.13 2.75 -13.71
N HIS A 49 9.10 3.99 -14.22
CA HIS A 49 9.83 4.43 -15.40
C HIS A 49 11.37 4.35 -15.21
N ASP A 50 11.87 4.63 -14.01
CA ASP A 50 13.18 4.21 -13.52
C ASP A 50 13.18 4.30 -11.98
N ILE A 51 13.58 3.23 -11.32
CA ILE A 51 13.53 3.16 -9.86
C ILE A 51 14.67 3.92 -9.19
N GLN A 52 15.84 4.04 -9.82
CA GLN A 52 17.00 4.65 -9.16
C GLN A 52 16.86 6.17 -9.01
N PRO A 53 16.41 6.93 -10.04
CA PRO A 53 16.09 8.34 -9.89
C PRO A 53 15.01 8.60 -8.84
N LEU A 54 13.93 7.80 -8.84
CA LEU A 54 12.87 7.91 -7.84
C LEU A 54 13.39 7.66 -6.42
N ARG A 55 14.13 6.56 -6.20
CA ARG A 55 14.76 6.27 -4.91
C ARG A 55 15.68 7.38 -4.46
N LYS A 56 16.50 7.94 -5.36
CA LYS A 56 17.43 9.03 -5.04
C LYS A 56 16.68 10.31 -4.67
N ALA A 57 15.63 10.68 -5.41
CA ALA A 57 14.83 11.86 -5.13
C ALA A 57 14.12 11.76 -3.77
N LEU A 58 13.50 10.61 -3.50
CA LEU A 58 12.91 10.30 -2.19
C LEU A 58 13.96 10.33 -1.07
N TRP A 59 15.13 9.73 -1.29
CA TRP A 59 16.21 9.73 -0.30
C TRP A 59 16.71 11.12 0.04
N ASN A 60 16.85 12.00 -0.95
CA ASN A 60 17.26 13.40 -0.75
C ASN A 60 16.25 14.20 0.09
N LYS A 61 14.97 13.79 0.07
CA LYS A 61 13.91 14.34 0.93
C LYS A 61 13.82 13.65 2.30
N GLY A 62 14.67 12.66 2.57
CA GLY A 62 14.66 11.91 3.83
C GLY A 62 13.64 10.78 3.88
N TYR A 63 13.24 10.23 2.72
CA TYR A 63 12.37 9.06 2.63
C TYR A 63 13.13 7.82 2.22
N HIS A 64 12.73 6.66 2.75
CA HIS A 64 13.30 5.37 2.37
C HIS A 64 12.29 4.56 1.56
N MET A 65 12.64 4.26 0.31
CA MET A 65 11.86 3.37 -0.55
C MET A 65 12.41 1.95 -0.51
N PHE A 66 11.56 0.96 -0.24
CA PHE A 66 11.94 -0.44 -0.12
C PHE A 66 10.86 -1.36 -0.70
N PHE A 67 11.21 -2.63 -0.93
CA PHE A 67 10.27 -3.63 -1.46
C PHE A 67 9.96 -4.68 -0.40
N LEU A 68 8.68 -4.91 -0.17
CA LEU A 68 8.18 -5.99 0.69
C LEU A 68 6.83 -6.45 0.13
N ARG A 69 6.83 -7.42 -0.79
CA ARG A 69 5.69 -7.82 -1.66
C ARG A 69 5.22 -6.74 -2.65
N ILE A 70 5.13 -5.50 -2.18
CA ILE A 70 4.87 -4.28 -2.95
C ILE A 70 5.97 -3.25 -2.65
N TRP A 71 6.05 -2.21 -3.49
CA TRP A 71 6.92 -1.08 -3.19
C TRP A 71 6.31 -0.26 -2.05
N ARG A 72 7.17 0.21 -1.16
CA ARG A 72 6.77 1.02 -0.01
C ARG A 72 7.72 2.18 0.19
N VAL A 73 7.21 3.26 0.78
CA VAL A 73 8.01 4.43 1.16
C VAL A 73 7.69 4.81 2.61
N CYS A 74 8.71 4.95 3.45
CA CYS A 74 8.56 5.43 4.82
C CYS A 74 9.47 6.63 5.11
N VAL A 75 9.22 7.32 6.22
CA VAL A 75 10.10 8.40 6.70
C VAL A 75 11.40 7.78 7.22
N ALA A 76 12.54 8.19 6.65
CA ALA A 76 13.85 7.72 7.07
C ALA A 76 14.39 8.55 8.25
N PRO A 77 15.36 8.03 9.03
CA PRO A 77 16.03 8.79 10.09
C PRO A 77 16.72 10.08 9.60
N THR A 78 17.01 10.18 8.30
CA THR A 78 17.60 11.38 7.67
C THR A 78 16.58 12.48 7.38
N HIS A 79 15.27 12.24 7.59
CA HIS A 79 14.24 13.25 7.38
C HIS A 79 14.41 14.43 8.36
N PRO A 80 14.26 15.71 7.93
CA PRO A 80 14.41 16.88 8.82
C PRO A 80 13.50 16.87 10.06
N LEU A 81 12.38 16.16 9.97
CA LEU A 81 11.41 16.00 11.07
C LEU A 81 11.51 14.65 11.80
N ALA A 82 12.46 13.77 11.46
CA ALA A 82 12.54 12.42 12.03
C ALA A 82 12.58 12.44 13.57
N ALA A 83 13.39 13.32 14.17
CA ALA A 83 13.49 13.45 15.64
C ALA A 83 12.22 13.99 16.33
N LYS A 84 11.26 14.54 15.57
CA LYS A 84 9.94 14.95 16.07
C LYS A 84 8.86 13.89 15.83
N LEU A 85 9.07 13.03 14.83
CA LEU A 85 8.14 11.97 14.44
C LEU A 85 8.40 10.66 15.18
N TYR A 86 9.66 10.43 15.58
CA TYR A 86 10.10 9.20 16.21
C TYR A 86 10.86 9.48 17.50
N ASP A 87 10.56 8.68 18.52
CA ASP A 87 11.34 8.65 19.75
C ASP A 87 12.53 7.69 19.56
N ALA A 88 13.73 8.26 19.50
CA ALA A 88 14.97 7.51 19.30
C ALA A 88 15.34 6.60 20.48
N SER A 89 14.66 6.73 21.63
CA SER A 89 14.86 5.86 22.79
C SER A 89 14.02 4.57 22.73
N LEU A 90 13.01 4.51 21.85
CA LEU A 90 12.19 3.33 21.65
C LEU A 90 12.90 2.28 20.78
N PRO A 91 12.61 0.98 20.97
CA PRO A 91 13.12 -0.06 20.08
C PRO A 91 12.62 0.15 18.65
N LEU A 92 13.34 -0.41 17.67
CA LEU A 92 12.87 -0.44 16.29
C LEU A 92 11.48 -1.09 16.24
N THR A 93 10.55 -0.40 15.58
CA THR A 93 9.18 -0.89 15.44
C THR A 93 9.16 -2.23 14.70
N GLN A 94 8.30 -3.13 15.16
CA GLN A 94 7.92 -4.33 14.42
C GLN A 94 6.55 -4.08 13.79
N SER A 95 6.33 -4.59 12.57
CA SER A 95 5.01 -4.64 11.92
C SER A 95 4.31 -3.30 11.75
N TYR A 96 4.64 -2.57 10.67
CA TYR A 96 3.81 -1.49 10.10
C TYR A 96 3.40 -0.34 11.05
N ALA A 97 3.96 -0.22 12.26
CA ALA A 97 3.52 0.79 13.22
C ALA A 97 4.17 2.18 13.04
N VAL A 98 4.59 2.52 11.82
CA VAL A 98 5.15 3.84 11.46
C VAL A 98 4.49 4.34 10.19
N PRO A 99 4.41 5.66 9.94
CA PRO A 99 3.84 6.18 8.72
C PRO A 99 4.54 5.67 7.44
N TYR A 100 3.79 5.05 6.52
CA TYR A 100 4.29 4.65 5.20
C TYR A 100 3.28 4.90 4.07
N VAL A 101 3.77 4.76 2.84
CA VAL A 101 2.98 4.74 1.60
C VAL A 101 3.15 3.38 0.94
N ASP A 102 2.05 2.71 0.64
CA ASP A 102 2.00 1.52 -0.20
C ASP A 102 1.83 1.91 -1.67
N LEU A 103 2.66 1.30 -2.54
CA LEU A 103 2.67 1.55 -3.97
C LEU A 103 2.18 0.32 -4.74
N TYR A 104 1.00 0.44 -5.34
CA TYR A 104 0.32 -0.65 -6.04
C TYR A 104 0.48 -0.53 -7.54
N ARG A 105 0.97 -1.58 -8.18
CA ARG A 105 1.04 -1.61 -9.64
C ARG A 105 -0.35 -1.72 -10.24
N MET A 106 -0.64 -0.86 -11.21
CA MET A 106 -1.86 -0.91 -12.03
C MET A 106 -1.47 -1.08 -13.49
N LYS A 107 -2.04 -2.04 -14.21
CA LYS A 107 -1.66 -2.29 -15.61
C LYS A 107 -2.85 -2.69 -16.48
N LYS A 108 -3.03 -1.99 -17.59
CA LYS A 108 -3.92 -2.42 -18.67
C LYS A 108 -3.44 -3.72 -19.32
N VAL A 109 -4.31 -4.72 -19.39
CA VAL A 109 -4.08 -6.02 -20.03
C VAL A 109 -4.75 -6.08 -21.41
N LYS A 110 -4.41 -7.08 -22.22
CA LYS A 110 -4.77 -7.15 -23.66
C LYS A 110 -6.27 -7.09 -23.95
N ASN A 111 -7.10 -7.58 -23.03
CA ASN A 111 -8.57 -7.58 -23.18
C ASN A 111 -9.21 -6.23 -22.80
N GLY A 112 -8.42 -5.20 -22.49
CA GLY A 112 -8.92 -3.87 -22.13
C GLY A 112 -9.18 -3.67 -20.63
N ASN A 113 -9.15 -4.74 -19.83
CA ASN A 113 -9.25 -4.64 -18.37
C ASN A 113 -7.93 -4.12 -17.76
N TRP A 114 -8.01 -3.74 -16.50
CA TRP A 114 -6.89 -3.32 -15.68
C TRP A 114 -6.63 -4.33 -14.57
N ASP A 115 -5.39 -4.82 -14.49
CA ASP A 115 -4.85 -5.62 -13.40
C ASP A 115 -4.35 -4.69 -12.28
N ILE A 116 -4.97 -4.76 -11.11
CA ILE A 116 -4.68 -3.92 -9.94
C ILE A 116 -4.03 -4.78 -8.85
N GLN A 117 -2.78 -4.51 -8.49
CA GLN A 117 -2.06 -5.28 -7.50
C GLN A 117 -2.75 -5.23 -6.11
N GLU A 118 -2.81 -6.37 -5.43
CA GLU A 118 -3.52 -6.60 -4.15
C GLU A 118 -5.04 -6.35 -4.17
N MET A 119 -5.67 -6.05 -5.33
CA MET A 119 -7.13 -6.04 -5.46
C MET A 119 -7.69 -7.47 -5.38
N ASP A 120 -8.75 -7.63 -4.60
CA ASP A 120 -9.54 -8.86 -4.49
C ASP A 120 -11.04 -8.53 -4.55
N GLY A 121 -11.48 -8.05 -5.71
CA GLY A 121 -12.87 -7.69 -5.97
C GLY A 121 -13.69 -8.83 -6.56
N SER A 122 -14.87 -8.50 -7.06
CA SER A 122 -15.82 -9.48 -7.61
C SER A 122 -15.27 -10.25 -8.82
N ASN A 123 -14.32 -9.65 -9.54
CA ASN A 123 -13.58 -10.23 -10.66
C ASN A 123 -12.09 -10.43 -10.33
N GLY A 124 -11.80 -10.75 -9.06
CA GLY A 124 -10.45 -10.83 -8.53
C GLY A 124 -9.75 -9.48 -8.67
N ARG A 125 -8.54 -9.49 -9.25
CA ARG A 125 -7.72 -8.28 -9.39
C ARG A 125 -8.05 -7.39 -10.61
N PHE A 126 -9.07 -7.74 -11.39
CA PHE A 126 -9.32 -7.11 -12.68
C PHE A 126 -10.52 -6.16 -12.67
N LEU A 127 -10.29 -4.91 -13.05
CA LEU A 127 -11.36 -3.92 -13.26
C LEU A 127 -11.62 -3.66 -14.76
N PRO A 128 -12.87 -3.36 -15.17
CA PRO A 128 -13.17 -2.94 -16.53
C PRO A 128 -12.46 -1.64 -16.91
N GLY A 129 -11.99 -1.53 -18.16
CA GLY A 129 -11.20 -0.38 -18.61
C GLY A 129 -11.89 0.97 -18.46
N HIS A 130 -13.19 1.04 -18.73
CA HIS A 130 -13.98 2.27 -18.62
C HIS A 130 -14.24 2.71 -17.17
N MET A 131 -13.98 1.85 -16.19
CA MET A 131 -14.04 2.21 -14.76
C MET A 131 -12.71 2.77 -14.25
N VAL A 132 -11.62 2.57 -15.01
CA VAL A 132 -10.28 3.05 -14.65
C VAL A 132 -9.89 4.28 -15.48
N GLU A 133 -10.20 4.29 -16.76
CA GLU A 133 -9.88 5.37 -17.69
C GLU A 133 -11.16 5.97 -18.33
N PRO A 134 -11.18 7.28 -18.65
CA PRO A 134 -10.13 8.26 -18.39
C PRO A 134 -9.98 8.56 -16.90
N PHE A 135 -8.76 8.83 -16.45
CA PHE A 135 -8.50 9.20 -15.05
C PHE A 135 -9.32 10.43 -14.65
N SER A 136 -9.79 10.44 -13.40
CA SER A 136 -10.52 11.55 -12.80
C SER A 136 -9.70 12.17 -11.66
N GLN A 137 -10.28 13.10 -10.90
CA GLN A 137 -9.61 13.73 -9.75
C GLN A 137 -10.45 13.65 -8.48
N VAL A 138 -9.76 13.47 -7.36
CA VAL A 138 -10.31 13.61 -6.01
C VAL A 138 -9.50 14.66 -5.23
N THR A 139 -10.04 15.12 -4.12
CA THR A 139 -9.36 16.10 -3.26
C THR A 139 -9.06 15.49 -1.90
N ILE A 140 -7.83 15.67 -1.41
CA ILE A 140 -7.42 15.36 -0.03
C ILE A 140 -6.89 16.63 0.60
N ASN A 141 -7.52 17.08 1.69
CA ASN A 141 -7.22 18.31 2.42
C ASN A 141 -7.12 19.54 1.51
N GLY A 142 -8.04 19.66 0.55
CA GLY A 142 -8.08 20.77 -0.41
C GLY A 142 -7.09 20.65 -1.58
N MET A 143 -6.24 19.63 -1.63
CA MET A 143 -5.30 19.40 -2.74
C MET A 143 -5.83 18.36 -3.73
N PRO A 144 -5.78 18.63 -5.05
CA PRO A 144 -6.28 17.70 -6.07
C PRO A 144 -5.25 16.61 -6.38
N PHE A 145 -5.74 15.39 -6.61
CA PHE A 145 -4.94 14.25 -7.05
C PHE A 145 -5.68 13.43 -8.10
N ASP A 146 -4.93 12.88 -9.06
CA ASP A 146 -5.48 11.98 -10.07
C ASP A 146 -5.90 10.64 -9.43
N THR A 147 -6.98 10.05 -9.92
CA THR A 147 -7.48 8.72 -9.54
C THR A 147 -8.16 8.03 -10.73
N VAL A 148 -8.74 6.85 -10.51
CA VAL A 148 -9.52 6.09 -11.50
C VAL A 148 -10.76 6.85 -11.99
N HIS A 149 -11.33 6.43 -13.12
CA HIS A 149 -12.52 7.06 -13.70
C HIS A 149 -13.71 7.07 -12.73
N ASP A 150 -14.02 5.93 -12.11
CA ASP A 150 -15.09 5.78 -11.14
C ASP A 150 -14.53 5.35 -9.77
N PRO A 151 -14.29 6.32 -8.86
CA PRO A 151 -13.83 6.04 -7.51
C PRO A 151 -14.76 5.15 -6.69
N HIS A 152 -16.08 5.32 -6.86
CA HIS A 152 -17.07 4.58 -6.07
C HIS A 152 -17.14 3.12 -6.51
N PHE A 153 -17.04 2.86 -7.82
CA PHE A 153 -16.91 1.49 -8.34
C PHE A 153 -15.64 0.82 -7.79
N PHE A 154 -14.48 1.50 -7.87
CA PHE A 154 -13.23 0.96 -7.34
C PHE A 154 -13.33 0.61 -5.85
N LEU A 155 -13.91 1.49 -5.03
CA LEU A 155 -14.06 1.26 -3.59
C LEU A 155 -15.07 0.14 -3.28
N THR A 156 -16.13 0.02 -4.08
CA THR A 156 -17.08 -1.09 -3.96
C THR A 156 -16.42 -2.43 -4.25
N GLU A 157 -15.57 -2.49 -5.29
CA GLU A 157 -14.80 -3.71 -5.59
C GLU A 157 -13.75 -4.01 -4.53
N ALA A 158 -13.09 -2.99 -3.97
CA ALA A 158 -12.03 -3.18 -2.98
C ALA A 158 -12.55 -3.55 -1.58
N TYR A 159 -13.71 -3.01 -1.18
CA TYR A 159 -14.17 -3.05 0.22
C TYR A 159 -15.61 -3.54 0.40
N GLY A 160 -16.33 -3.83 -0.69
CA GLY A 160 -17.73 -4.23 -0.66
C GLY A 160 -18.71 -3.06 -0.69
N PRO A 161 -20.02 -3.32 -0.85
CA PRO A 161 -21.04 -2.29 -1.06
C PRO A 161 -21.26 -1.36 0.14
N ASP A 162 -20.85 -1.76 1.34
CA ASP A 162 -20.95 -1.00 2.58
C ASP A 162 -19.69 -0.18 2.89
N TYR A 163 -18.76 -0.04 1.94
CA TYR A 163 -17.48 0.66 2.13
C TYR A 163 -17.59 2.09 2.68
N MET A 164 -18.75 2.75 2.62
CA MET A 164 -18.94 4.07 3.23
C MET A 164 -19.17 4.01 4.74
N THR A 165 -19.51 2.84 5.28
CA THR A 165 -19.72 2.62 6.71
C THR A 165 -18.37 2.37 7.39
N PRO A 166 -17.94 3.20 8.35
CA PRO A 166 -16.70 2.95 9.09
C PRO A 166 -16.81 1.66 9.89
N GLN A 167 -15.87 0.74 9.68
CA GLN A 167 -15.71 -0.45 10.51
C GLN A 167 -14.59 -0.20 11.52
N GLN A 168 -14.78 -0.60 12.78
CA GLN A 168 -13.68 -0.59 13.74
C GLN A 168 -12.65 -1.64 13.32
N ARG A 169 -11.37 -1.28 13.40
CA ARG A 169 -10.29 -2.23 13.20
C ARG A 169 -10.31 -3.22 14.38
N THR A 170 -10.82 -4.42 14.17
CA THR A 170 -10.58 -5.54 15.09
C THR A 170 -9.13 -5.98 14.92
N GLU A 171 -8.42 -6.21 16.02
CA GLU A 171 -7.05 -6.75 15.98
C GLU A 171 -7.01 -8.02 15.11
N THR A 172 -6.10 -8.06 14.15
CA THR A 172 -5.85 -9.27 13.36
C THR A 172 -5.52 -10.42 14.33
N PRO A 173 -6.16 -11.60 14.23
CA PRO A 173 -5.78 -12.75 15.06
C PRO A 173 -4.29 -13.02 14.90
N ALA A 174 -3.58 -13.15 16.02
CA ALA A 174 -2.19 -13.57 16.02
C ALA A 174 -2.06 -14.85 15.17
N ILE A 175 -1.14 -14.85 14.21
CA ILE A 175 -0.81 -16.06 13.46
C ILE A 175 -0.34 -17.09 14.50
N GLU A 176 -1.17 -18.09 14.80
CA GLU A 176 -0.76 -19.21 15.63
C GLU A 176 0.44 -19.87 14.96
N ALA A 177 1.60 -19.75 15.60
CA ALA A 177 2.78 -20.52 15.23
C ALA A 177 2.40 -22.00 15.34
N SER A 178 2.22 -22.67 14.19
CA SER A 178 2.00 -24.11 14.14
C SER A 178 3.25 -24.80 14.69
N ASN A 179 3.22 -25.17 15.98
CA ASN A 179 4.18 -26.09 16.58
C ASN A 179 3.95 -27.49 15.98
N SER A 180 4.58 -27.80 14.85
CA SER A 180 4.77 -29.18 14.42
C SER A 180 6.04 -29.74 15.06
N THR A 181 5.97 -30.06 16.35
CA THR A 181 6.98 -30.92 17.00
C THR A 181 6.62 -32.36 16.67
N SER A 182 7.06 -32.86 15.51
CA SER A 182 7.02 -34.29 15.22
C SER A 182 8.20 -34.97 15.93
N ASN A 183 7.92 -35.61 17.05
CA ASN A 183 8.77 -36.62 17.67
C ASN A 183 9.03 -37.76 16.68
N SER A 184 10.29 -37.98 16.31
CA SER A 184 10.76 -39.24 15.74
C SER A 184 11.79 -39.88 16.67
N THR A 185 11.31 -40.60 17.67
CA THR A 185 12.09 -41.64 18.36
C THR A 185 12.06 -42.91 17.51
N SER A 186 13.15 -43.20 16.79
CA SER A 186 13.38 -44.53 16.20
C SER A 186 14.19 -45.37 17.19
N SER A 187 13.55 -46.41 17.72
CA SER A 187 14.17 -47.49 18.48
C SER A 187 14.96 -48.41 17.55
N THR A 188 16.28 -48.50 17.72
CA THR A 188 17.08 -49.62 17.23
C THR A 188 17.10 -50.71 18.29
N ALA A 189 16.43 -51.83 18.00
CA ALA A 189 16.59 -53.07 18.73
C ALA A 189 17.73 -53.87 18.09
N GLU A 190 18.84 -54.00 18.80
CA GLU A 190 19.83 -55.05 18.60
C GLU A 190 19.40 -56.28 19.41
N GLU A 191 19.31 -57.46 18.80
CA GLU A 191 19.84 -58.69 19.41
C GLU A 191 20.00 -59.83 18.39
N LYS A 192 21.27 -60.28 18.28
CA LYS A 192 21.78 -61.66 18.16
C LYS A 192 21.20 -62.57 17.05
N LYS A 193 22.06 -62.99 16.12
CA LYS A 193 23.00 -64.12 16.30
C LYS A 193 23.99 -64.21 15.13
#